data_AF-K8N2T3-F1
#
_entry.id   AF-K8N2T3-F1
#
_cell.length_a   1.000
_cell.length_b   1.000
_cell.length_c   1.000
_cell.angle_alpha   90.00
_cell.angle_beta   90.00
_cell.angle_gamma   90.00
#
_symmetry.space_group_name_H-M   'P 1'
#
loop_
_entity.id
_entity.type
_entity.pdbx_description
1 polymer ?
#
loop_
_entity_poly.entity_id
_entity_poly.type
_entity_poly.pdbx_seq_one_letter_code
_entity_poly.pdbx_strand_id
1 'polypeptide(L)'
;MKKIIVLITSLLLLTGCVKVSFTSSNKESKSSQTSSSKKEALTFVRADQYKDQDNEILELAEKFIKDNPTLGDAGKLFVFFPGYTFGDEETRLALFLMVNRTTTTIDRDASFVVNLEYDRAPILENITVDYQISESGVLKPNMVSAIPLKITKEQEEKLNSMTDSSKAKMSFKDFKYKSKG
;
A
#
# COMPACT_ATOMS: atom_id res chain seq x y z
N MET A 1 -18.16 34.03 51.00
CA MET A 1 -18.15 32.55 50.85
C MET A 1 -19.35 32.12 50.01
N LYS A 2 -19.11 31.64 48.77
CA LYS A 2 -19.89 30.60 48.06
C LYS A 2 -19.19 30.35 46.71
N LYS A 3 -19.07 29.07 46.38
CA LYS A 3 -18.00 28.46 45.59
C LYS A 3 -18.32 28.50 44.09
N ILE A 4 -17.32 28.86 43.26
CA ILE A 4 -17.38 28.68 41.81
C ILE A 4 -17.05 27.22 41.52
N ILE A 5 -17.99 26.47 40.96
CA ILE A 5 -17.75 25.14 40.40
C ILE A 5 -17.56 25.33 38.90
N VAL A 6 -16.30 25.25 38.46
CA VAL A 6 -15.95 25.18 37.03
C VAL A 6 -16.09 23.74 36.59
N LEU A 7 -17.07 23.47 35.73
CA LEU A 7 -17.26 22.18 35.08
C LEU A 7 -16.36 22.11 33.84
N ILE A 8 -15.21 21.46 33.94
CA ILE A 8 -14.35 21.17 32.79
C ILE A 8 -14.88 19.91 32.12
N THR A 9 -15.74 20.07 31.12
CA THR A 9 -16.04 19.00 30.17
C THR A 9 -14.83 18.80 29.27
N SER A 10 -13.99 17.84 29.65
CA SER A 10 -12.91 17.30 28.82
C SER A 10 -13.53 16.66 27.57
N LEU A 11 -13.42 17.36 26.46
CA LEU A 11 -13.71 16.83 25.13
C LEU A 11 -12.55 15.90 24.75
N LEU A 12 -12.71 14.61 25.01
CA LEU A 12 -11.85 13.59 24.42
C LEU A 12 -12.06 13.64 22.89
N LEU A 13 -11.14 14.29 22.18
CA LEU A 13 -11.00 14.09 20.75
C LEU A 13 -10.45 12.69 20.54
N LEU A 14 -11.34 11.73 20.36
CA LEU A 14 -11.02 10.45 19.72
C LEU A 14 -10.48 10.79 18.33
N THR A 15 -9.16 10.70 18.15
CA THR A 15 -8.54 10.57 16.84
C THR A 15 -8.97 9.21 16.28
N GLY A 16 -10.15 9.19 15.66
CA GLY A 16 -10.58 8.08 14.85
C GLY A 16 -9.57 7.90 13.72
N CYS A 17 -8.75 6.86 13.79
CA CYS A 17 -7.99 6.39 12.64
C CYS A 17 -9.01 5.97 11.58
N VAL A 18 -9.26 6.83 10.60
CA VAL A 18 -10.07 6.47 9.44
C VAL A 18 -9.24 5.45 8.66
N LYS A 19 -9.56 4.17 8.84
CA LYS A 19 -9.01 3.09 8.02
C LYS A 19 -9.69 3.14 6.65
N VAL A 20 -9.13 3.92 5.74
CA VAL A 20 -9.56 3.96 4.34
C VAL A 20 -8.97 2.75 3.63
N SER A 21 -9.83 1.83 3.18
CA SER A 21 -9.42 0.65 2.41
C SER A 21 -9.63 0.95 0.92
N PHE A 22 -8.56 0.92 0.12
CA PHE A 22 -8.64 1.22 -1.32
C PHE A 22 -9.07 -0.04 -2.08
N THR A 23 -10.36 -0.22 -2.31
CA THR A 23 -10.86 -1.19 -3.29
C THR A 23 -11.26 -0.45 -4.56
N SER A 24 -10.50 -0.66 -5.64
CA SER A 24 -10.82 -0.19 -6.98
C SER A 24 -12.24 -0.62 -7.37
N SER A 25 -13.14 0.35 -7.48
CA SER A 25 -14.53 0.13 -7.90
C SER A 25 -14.57 0.10 -9.43
N ASN A 26 -14.95 -1.03 -10.02
CA ASN A 26 -15.43 -1.05 -11.39
C ASN A 26 -16.82 -1.70 -11.41
N LYS A 27 -17.84 -0.92 -11.78
CA LYS A 27 -19.20 -1.40 -12.02
C LYS A 27 -19.25 -2.02 -13.41
N GLU A 28 -19.54 -3.32 -13.49
CA GLU A 28 -20.45 -3.85 -14.51
C GLU A 28 -21.10 -5.15 -14.05
N SER A 29 -22.41 -5.21 -14.16
CA SER A 29 -23.28 -6.29 -13.74
C SER A 29 -23.53 -7.29 -14.87
N LYS A 30 -23.20 -8.58 -14.67
CA LYS A 30 -24.00 -9.69 -15.23
C LYS A 30 -23.79 -10.98 -14.43
N SER A 31 -24.92 -11.57 -14.08
CA SER A 31 -25.12 -12.82 -13.35
C SER A 31 -24.19 -13.96 -13.79
N SER A 32 -23.48 -14.54 -12.83
CA SER A 32 -22.99 -15.92 -12.87
C SER A 32 -22.77 -16.37 -11.42
N GLN A 33 -23.72 -17.15 -10.92
CA GLN A 33 -23.66 -17.88 -9.67
C GLN A 33 -22.32 -18.62 -9.58
N THR A 34 -21.35 -18.06 -8.86
CA THR A 34 -20.05 -18.68 -8.63
C THR A 34 -19.91 -18.86 -7.14
N SER A 35 -19.69 -20.12 -6.76
CA SER A 35 -19.30 -20.58 -5.43
C SER A 35 -18.54 -19.51 -4.65
N SER A 36 -18.96 -19.29 -3.41
CA SER A 36 -18.28 -18.49 -2.38
C SER A 36 -16.90 -19.07 -2.08
N SER A 37 -16.00 -18.90 -3.04
CA SER A 37 -14.59 -19.23 -2.95
C SER A 37 -14.02 -18.22 -1.97
N LYS A 38 -13.81 -18.64 -0.71
CA LYS A 38 -13.17 -17.80 0.30
C LYS A 38 -11.86 -17.28 -0.28
N LYS A 39 -11.75 -15.96 -0.38
CA LYS A 39 -10.54 -15.31 -0.86
C LYS A 39 -9.39 -15.64 0.08
N GLU A 40 -8.35 -16.28 -0.42
CA GLU A 40 -7.19 -16.67 0.37
C GLU A 40 -6.55 -15.45 1.03
N ALA A 41 -6.07 -15.61 2.26
CA ALA A 41 -5.41 -14.55 3.00
C ALA A 41 -4.03 -14.26 2.41
N LEU A 42 -3.66 -12.98 2.35
CA LEU A 42 -2.33 -12.53 1.96
C LEU A 42 -1.32 -12.81 3.07
N THR A 43 -0.12 -13.21 2.65
CA THR A 43 1.04 -13.30 3.54
C THR A 43 2.04 -12.20 3.18
N PHE A 44 2.48 -11.41 4.16
CA PHE A 44 3.55 -10.45 3.95
C PHE A 44 4.90 -11.18 3.85
N VAL A 45 5.72 -10.83 2.86
CA VAL A 45 7.08 -11.33 2.70
C VAL A 45 8.08 -10.28 3.14
N ARG A 46 9.03 -10.70 3.99
CA ARG A 46 10.24 -9.95 4.31
C ARG A 46 11.40 -10.57 3.53
N ALA A 47 12.24 -9.73 2.94
CA ALA A 47 13.46 -10.23 2.32
C ALA A 47 14.44 -10.76 3.37
N ASP A 48 15.29 -11.70 2.97
CA ASP A 48 16.13 -12.47 3.88
C ASP A 48 17.05 -11.59 4.73
N GLN A 49 17.60 -10.51 4.17
CA GLN A 49 18.47 -9.57 4.88
C GLN A 49 17.76 -8.78 6.00
N TYR A 50 16.43 -8.72 5.98
CA TYR A 50 15.63 -7.98 6.95
C TYR A 50 14.86 -8.87 7.93
N LYS A 51 15.05 -10.21 7.89
CA LYS A 51 14.28 -11.13 8.74
C LYS A 51 14.48 -10.91 10.24
N ASP A 52 15.70 -10.60 10.64
CA ASP A 52 16.11 -10.47 12.05
C ASP A 52 16.41 -9.01 12.43
N GLN A 53 15.87 -8.05 11.67
CA GLN A 53 16.08 -6.62 11.89
C GLN A 53 14.76 -5.93 12.22
N ASP A 54 14.78 -5.06 13.22
CA ASP A 54 13.69 -4.12 13.48
C ASP A 54 13.62 -3.14 12.30
N ASN A 55 12.43 -2.99 11.72
CA ASN A 55 12.22 -2.13 10.57
C ASN A 55 10.78 -1.63 10.55
N GLU A 56 10.59 -0.37 10.95
CA GLU A 56 9.28 0.26 11.11
C GLU A 56 8.43 0.17 9.83
N ILE A 57 9.04 0.36 8.65
CA ILE A 57 8.34 0.30 7.36
C ILE A 57 7.80 -1.12 7.11
N LEU A 58 8.62 -2.15 7.36
CA LEU A 58 8.22 -3.55 7.15
C LEU A 58 7.20 -4.00 8.18
N GLU A 59 7.31 -3.56 9.43
CA GLU A 59 6.36 -3.85 10.49
C GLU A 59 4.98 -3.26 10.20
N LEU A 60 4.93 -2.00 9.75
CA LEU A 60 3.68 -1.36 9.34
C LEU A 60 3.06 -2.02 8.11
N ALA A 61 3.88 -2.39 7.12
CA ALA A 61 3.41 -3.13 5.95
C ALA A 61 2.79 -4.48 6.35
N GLU A 62 3.47 -5.24 7.21
CA GLU A 62 2.98 -6.52 7.71
C GLU A 62 1.69 -6.36 8.51
N LYS A 63 1.65 -5.39 9.43
CA LYS A 63 0.46 -5.07 10.21
C LYS A 63 -0.72 -4.71 9.28
N PHE A 64 -0.49 -3.88 8.27
CA PHE A 64 -1.51 -3.51 7.32
C PHE A 64 -2.11 -4.73 6.60
N ILE A 65 -1.27 -5.72 6.23
CA ILE A 65 -1.73 -6.95 5.58
C ILE A 65 -2.48 -7.88 6.55
N LYS A 66 -2.03 -8.00 7.80
CA LYS A 66 -2.79 -8.72 8.85
C LYS A 66 -4.18 -8.12 9.05
N ASP A 67 -4.28 -6.79 8.98
CA ASP A 67 -5.52 -6.06 9.13
C ASP A 67 -6.38 -6.05 7.85
N ASN A 68 -5.81 -6.39 6.69
CA ASN A 68 -6.47 -6.41 5.37
C ASN A 68 -6.09 -7.67 4.56
N PRO A 69 -6.35 -8.88 5.07
CA PRO A 69 -5.82 -10.13 4.50
C PRO A 69 -6.38 -10.44 3.11
N THR A 70 -7.52 -9.85 2.75
CA THR A 70 -8.23 -10.10 1.50
C THR A 70 -8.09 -8.95 0.48
N LEU A 71 -7.04 -8.12 0.58
CA LEU A 71 -6.79 -7.00 -0.33
C LEU A 71 -6.65 -7.44 -1.80
N GLY A 72 -7.35 -6.74 -2.72
CA GLY A 72 -7.24 -6.85 -4.19
C GLY A 72 -7.71 -8.15 -4.82
N ASP A 73 -8.14 -8.15 -6.09
CA ASP A 73 -8.86 -9.29 -6.69
C ASP A 73 -7.96 -10.43 -7.17
N ALA A 74 -8.50 -11.65 -7.21
CA ALA A 74 -7.83 -12.82 -7.78
C ALA A 74 -7.36 -12.56 -9.23
N GLY A 75 -6.20 -13.09 -9.59
CA GLY A 75 -5.62 -12.97 -10.93
C GLY A 75 -4.90 -11.65 -11.20
N LYS A 76 -4.81 -10.73 -10.22
CA LYS A 76 -4.18 -9.41 -10.43
C LYS A 76 -2.81 -9.30 -9.76
N LEU A 77 -1.85 -8.74 -10.49
CA LEU A 77 -0.64 -8.16 -9.92
C LEU A 77 -0.83 -6.64 -9.91
N PHE A 78 -0.68 -5.99 -8.76
CA PHE A 78 -0.89 -4.55 -8.66
C PHE A 78 -0.06 -3.95 -7.53
N VAL A 79 0.06 -2.62 -7.56
CA VAL A 79 0.68 -1.82 -6.50
C VAL A 79 -0.40 -1.04 -5.77
N PHE A 80 -0.26 -0.92 -4.46
CA PHE A 80 -1.23 -0.30 -3.57
C PHE A 80 -0.54 0.68 -2.62
N PHE A 81 -1.16 1.82 -2.37
CA PHE A 81 -0.70 2.80 -1.40
C PHE A 81 -1.53 2.71 -0.12
N PRO A 82 -0.99 2.23 1.02
CA PRO A 82 -1.70 2.14 2.29
C PRO A 82 -1.85 3.46 3.04
N GLY A 83 -1.28 4.57 2.56
CA GLY A 83 -1.38 5.88 3.22
C GLY A 83 -0.25 6.19 4.19
N TYR A 84 0.89 5.50 4.11
CA TYR A 84 2.03 5.73 5.00
C TYR A 84 3.18 6.46 4.29
N THR A 85 3.64 7.54 4.92
CA THR A 85 4.83 8.31 4.55
C THR A 85 5.81 8.32 5.73
N PHE A 86 7.11 8.44 5.45
CA PHE A 86 8.19 8.27 6.43
C PHE A 86 9.34 9.25 6.18
N GLY A 87 10.17 9.41 7.22
CA GLY A 87 11.42 10.14 7.20
C GLY A 87 11.26 11.64 7.44
N ASP A 88 12.34 12.37 7.17
CA ASP A 88 12.45 13.81 7.41
C ASP A 88 12.61 14.60 6.09
N GLU A 89 13.09 15.83 6.16
CA GLU A 89 13.28 16.67 4.97
C GLU A 89 14.27 16.11 3.96
N GLU A 90 15.24 15.28 4.39
CA GLU A 90 16.28 14.72 3.53
C GLU A 90 15.91 13.31 3.02
N THR A 91 15.12 12.55 3.79
CA THR A 91 14.81 11.14 3.47
C THR A 91 13.30 10.84 3.44
N ARG A 92 12.54 11.53 2.59
CA ARG A 92 11.09 11.25 2.44
C ARG A 92 10.80 9.99 1.65
N LEU A 93 10.01 9.10 2.24
CA LEU A 93 9.57 7.85 1.62
C LEU A 93 8.04 7.72 1.69
N ALA A 94 7.43 7.17 0.64
CA ALA A 94 6.09 6.61 0.70
C ALA A 94 6.18 5.09 0.61
N LEU A 95 5.49 4.39 1.51
CA LEU A 95 5.37 2.93 1.43
C LEU A 95 4.33 2.58 0.38
N PHE A 96 4.72 1.75 -0.58
CA PHE A 96 3.80 1.05 -1.48
C PHE A 96 3.87 -0.46 -1.23
N LEU A 97 2.81 -1.16 -1.56
CA LEU A 97 2.70 -2.61 -1.44
C LEU A 97 2.54 -3.21 -2.83
N MET A 98 3.39 -4.17 -3.19
CA MET A 98 3.18 -4.98 -4.39
C MET A 98 2.48 -6.27 -4.00
N VAL A 99 1.28 -6.47 -4.56
CA VAL A 99 0.37 -7.53 -4.18
C VAL A 99 0.24 -8.52 -5.33
N ASN A 100 0.61 -9.77 -5.08
CA ASN A 100 0.51 -10.84 -6.07
C ASN A 100 -0.71 -11.71 -5.80
N ARG A 101 -1.82 -11.43 -6.50
CA ARG A 101 -3.00 -12.31 -6.55
C ARG A 101 -3.00 -13.23 -7.77
N THR A 102 -1.92 -13.26 -8.53
CA THR A 102 -1.77 -14.14 -9.69
C THR A 102 -1.34 -15.55 -9.24
N THR A 103 -1.31 -16.49 -10.17
CA THR A 103 -0.76 -17.83 -9.97
C THR A 103 0.75 -17.91 -10.26
N THR A 104 1.38 -16.81 -10.68
CA THR A 104 2.80 -16.76 -11.07
C THR A 104 3.64 -16.23 -9.92
N THR A 105 4.78 -16.87 -9.65
CA THR A 105 5.77 -16.36 -8.68
C THR A 105 6.66 -15.31 -9.33
N ILE A 106 6.95 -14.22 -8.62
CA ILE A 106 7.96 -13.24 -9.00
C ILE A 106 9.22 -13.57 -8.19
N ASP A 107 10.16 -14.25 -8.83
CA ASP A 107 11.38 -14.81 -8.22
C ASP A 107 12.68 -14.17 -8.73
N ARG A 108 12.54 -13.07 -9.47
CA ARG A 108 13.62 -12.34 -10.11
C ARG A 108 13.39 -10.85 -10.03
N ASP A 109 14.48 -10.11 -10.08
CA ASP A 109 14.43 -8.67 -10.15
C ASP A 109 13.60 -8.23 -11.34
N ALA A 110 12.86 -7.14 -11.16
CA ALA A 110 11.96 -6.61 -12.15
C ALA A 110 11.99 -5.08 -12.13
N SER A 111 11.43 -4.49 -13.17
CA SER A 111 11.14 -3.06 -13.24
C SER A 111 9.71 -2.87 -13.71
N PHE A 112 9.06 -1.84 -13.22
CA PHE A 112 7.74 -1.43 -13.68
C PHE A 112 7.54 0.07 -13.45
N VAL A 113 6.46 0.61 -14.02
CA VAL A 113 6.13 2.03 -13.88
C VAL A 113 4.86 2.19 -13.06
N VAL A 114 4.92 3.10 -12.09
CA VAL A 114 3.80 3.50 -11.22
C VAL A 114 3.36 4.92 -11.57
N ASN A 115 2.04 5.11 -11.64
CA ASN A 115 1.44 6.45 -11.58
C ASN A 115 0.36 6.45 -10.51
N LEU A 116 0.26 7.56 -9.79
CA LEU A 116 -0.81 7.82 -8.84
C LEU A 116 -1.39 9.19 -9.12
N GLU A 117 -2.69 9.22 -9.39
CA GLU A 117 -3.48 10.42 -9.52
C GLU A 117 -4.49 10.51 -8.37
N TYR A 118 -4.82 11.73 -7.96
CA TYR A 118 -5.89 12.01 -7.01
C TYR A 118 -6.73 13.18 -7.52
N ASP A 119 -8.04 12.98 -7.62
CA ASP A 119 -8.98 13.98 -8.17
C ASP A 119 -8.53 14.54 -9.54
N ARG A 120 -8.07 13.64 -10.42
CA ARG A 120 -7.54 13.93 -11.77
C ARG A 120 -6.23 14.73 -11.81
N ALA A 121 -5.60 14.99 -10.67
CA ALA A 121 -4.27 15.60 -10.60
C ALA A 121 -3.20 14.52 -10.36
N PRO A 122 -2.09 14.50 -11.13
CA PRO A 122 -1.00 13.57 -10.89
C PRO A 122 -0.27 13.93 -9.58
N ILE A 123 0.01 12.89 -8.78
CA ILE A 123 0.90 12.94 -7.62
C ILE A 123 2.22 12.28 -7.98
N LEU A 124 2.15 11.06 -8.50
CA LEU A 124 3.30 10.33 -9.04
C LEU A 124 3.08 10.10 -10.53
N GLU A 125 4.05 10.47 -11.35
CA GLU A 125 3.99 10.33 -12.80
C GLU A 125 5.25 9.64 -13.33
N ASN A 126 5.02 8.53 -14.05
CA ASN A 126 6.02 7.68 -14.67
C ASN A 126 7.18 7.28 -13.75
N ILE A 127 6.89 6.99 -12.48
CA ILE A 127 7.90 6.56 -11.52
C ILE A 127 8.32 5.14 -11.87
N THR A 128 9.58 4.99 -12.31
CA THR A 128 10.18 3.67 -12.52
C THR A 128 10.55 3.09 -11.16
N VAL A 129 10.04 1.90 -10.88
CA VAL A 129 10.31 1.15 -9.67
C VAL A 129 11.16 -0.05 -10.01
N ASP A 130 12.30 -0.16 -9.33
CA ASP A 130 13.19 -1.31 -9.39
C ASP A 130 12.86 -2.27 -8.25
N TYR A 131 12.23 -3.39 -8.59
CA TYR A 131 11.95 -4.47 -7.68
C TYR A 131 13.17 -5.39 -7.59
N GLN A 132 13.77 -5.49 -6.41
CA GLN A 132 14.91 -6.36 -6.16
C GLN A 132 14.51 -7.45 -5.17
N ILE A 133 14.79 -8.71 -5.51
CA ILE A 133 14.44 -9.85 -4.65
C ILE A 133 15.20 -9.80 -3.32
N SER A 134 16.43 -9.29 -3.34
CA SER A 134 17.22 -9.09 -2.12
C SER A 134 16.56 -8.10 -1.16
N GLU A 135 15.86 -7.09 -1.67
CA GLU A 135 15.24 -6.01 -0.88
C GLU A 135 13.79 -6.31 -0.51
N SER A 136 13.04 -6.88 -1.43
CA SER A 136 11.58 -7.05 -1.31
C SER A 136 11.14 -8.50 -1.11
N GLY A 137 12.04 -9.47 -1.29
CA GLY A 137 11.76 -10.91 -1.16
C GLY A 137 11.13 -11.53 -2.41
N VAL A 138 11.00 -12.85 -2.42
CA VAL A 138 10.31 -13.58 -3.51
C VAL A 138 8.80 -13.49 -3.33
N LEU A 139 8.08 -12.98 -4.34
CA LEU A 139 6.64 -12.77 -4.26
C LEU A 139 5.86 -13.94 -4.88
N LYS A 140 5.55 -14.94 -4.05
CA LYS A 140 4.71 -16.08 -4.45
C LYS A 140 3.23 -15.67 -4.61
N PRO A 141 2.38 -16.52 -5.19
CA PRO A 141 0.93 -16.32 -5.16
C PRO A 141 0.42 -16.03 -3.75
N ASN A 142 -0.50 -15.08 -3.63
CA ASN A 142 -1.07 -14.58 -2.38
C ASN A 142 -0.04 -14.01 -1.39
N MET A 143 1.06 -13.45 -1.89
CA MET A 143 2.01 -12.69 -1.10
C MET A 143 2.00 -11.19 -1.39
N VAL A 144 2.51 -10.42 -0.43
CA VAL A 144 2.72 -8.97 -0.51
C VAL A 144 4.12 -8.60 -0.05
N SER A 145 4.80 -7.74 -0.80
CA SER A 145 6.07 -7.14 -0.41
C SER A 145 5.94 -5.61 -0.26
N ALA A 146 6.72 -5.03 0.64
CA ALA A 146 6.88 -3.59 0.77
C ALA A 146 7.81 -3.02 -0.32
N ILE A 147 7.47 -1.84 -0.81
CA ILE A 147 8.22 -1.06 -1.80
C ILE A 147 8.24 0.40 -1.33
N PRO A 148 9.23 0.80 -0.52
CA PRO A 148 9.42 2.21 -0.18
C PRO A 148 9.91 2.98 -1.41
N LEU A 149 9.24 4.07 -1.76
CA LEU A 149 9.63 4.96 -2.85
C LEU A 149 10.02 6.31 -2.30
N LYS A 150 11.13 6.88 -2.80
CA LYS A 150 11.51 8.26 -2.52
C LYS A 150 10.50 9.22 -3.13
N ILE A 151 10.11 10.22 -2.37
CA ILE A 151 9.14 11.23 -2.78
C ILE A 151 9.66 12.64 -2.45
N THR A 152 9.12 13.64 -3.13
CA THR A 152 9.35 15.05 -2.77
C THR A 152 8.42 15.48 -1.63
N LYS A 153 8.73 16.63 -1.01
CA LYS A 153 7.83 17.25 -0.01
C LYS A 153 6.44 17.53 -0.58
N GLU A 154 6.36 18.08 -1.80
CA GLU A 154 5.09 18.35 -2.47
C GLU A 154 4.28 17.05 -2.70
N GLN A 155 4.95 15.96 -3.06
CA GLN A 155 4.31 14.66 -3.23
C GLN A 155 3.79 14.13 -1.89
N GLU A 156 4.58 14.21 -0.83
CA GLU A 156 4.16 13.80 0.52
C GLU A 156 2.92 14.58 1.00
N GLU A 157 2.92 15.90 0.87
CA GLU A 157 1.79 16.76 1.24
C GLU A 157 0.52 16.34 0.47
N LYS A 158 0.64 16.08 -0.84
CA LYS A 158 -0.48 15.58 -1.65
C LYS A 158 -0.93 14.19 -1.22
N LEU A 159 -0.02 13.26 -0.95
CA LEU A 159 -0.36 11.91 -0.47
C LEU A 159 -1.10 11.95 0.87
N ASN A 160 -0.62 12.78 1.80
CA ASN A 160 -1.22 12.94 3.13
C ASN A 160 -2.58 13.68 3.08
N SER A 161 -2.84 14.45 2.01
CA SER A 161 -4.14 15.11 1.80
C SER A 161 -5.24 14.16 1.28
N MET A 162 -4.89 12.94 0.88
CA MET A 162 -5.83 11.97 0.34
C MET A 162 -6.72 11.41 1.45
N THR A 163 -8.00 11.77 1.41
CA THR A 163 -9.00 11.32 2.40
C THR A 163 -10.09 10.44 1.79
N ASP A 164 -10.35 10.58 0.48
CA ASP A 164 -11.35 9.81 -0.25
C ASP A 164 -10.68 8.90 -1.29
N SER A 165 -10.53 7.63 -0.94
CA SER A 165 -9.90 6.64 -1.84
C SER A 165 -10.58 6.48 -3.20
N SER A 166 -11.88 6.84 -3.34
CA SER A 166 -12.58 6.72 -4.62
C SER A 166 -12.07 7.71 -5.69
N LYS A 167 -11.40 8.77 -5.26
CA LYS A 167 -10.75 9.77 -6.12
C LYS A 167 -9.34 9.39 -6.52
N ALA A 168 -8.76 8.38 -5.88
CA ALA A 168 -7.41 7.91 -6.17
C ALA A 168 -7.42 6.93 -7.34
N LYS A 169 -6.51 7.14 -8.29
CA LYS A 169 -6.30 6.23 -9.42
C LYS A 169 -4.83 5.82 -9.47
N MET A 170 -4.60 4.56 -9.17
CA MET A 170 -3.29 3.93 -9.22
C MET A 170 -3.15 3.14 -10.52
N SER A 171 -2.00 3.25 -11.18
CA SER A 171 -1.68 2.43 -12.34
C SER A 171 -0.31 1.77 -12.17
N PHE A 172 -0.23 0.55 -12.68
CA PHE A 172 0.95 -0.29 -12.74
C PHE A 172 1.05 -0.78 -14.18
N LYS A 173 2.16 -0.46 -14.85
CA LYS A 173 2.38 -0.81 -16.25
C LYS A 173 3.84 -1.18 -16.51
N ASP A 174 4.08 -1.72 -17.69
CA ASP A 174 5.42 -2.02 -18.20
C ASP A 174 6.26 -2.95 -17.30
N PHE A 175 5.59 -3.89 -16.61
CA PHE A 175 6.28 -4.89 -15.79
C PHE A 175 7.18 -5.78 -16.66
N LYS A 176 8.46 -5.80 -16.33
CA LYS A 176 9.48 -6.55 -17.04
C LYS A 176 10.44 -7.17 -16.04
N TYR A 177 10.74 -8.45 -16.20
CA TYR A 177 11.87 -9.05 -15.51
C TYR A 177 13.17 -8.46 -16.03
N LYS A 178 14.11 -8.20 -15.12
CA LYS A 178 15.47 -7.84 -15.49
C LYS A 178 16.19 -9.07 -16.03
N SER A 179 17.07 -8.85 -17.00
CA SER A 179 17.88 -9.92 -17.56
C SER A 179 18.75 -10.52 -16.46
N LYS A 180 18.92 -11.85 -16.45
CA LYS A 180 19.96 -12.47 -15.64
C LYS A 180 21.30 -11.98 -16.21
N GLY A 181 22.05 -11.22 -15.41
CA GLY A 181 23.42 -10.83 -15.74
C GLY A 181 24.32 -12.04 -15.90
#